data_AF-A0A519Z0M8-F1
#
_entry.id   AF-A0A519Z0M8-F1
#
_cell.length_a   1.000
_cell.length_b   1.000
_cell.length_c   1.000
_cell.angle_alpha   90.00
_cell.angle_beta   90.00
_cell.angle_gamma   90.00
#
_symmetry.space_group_name_H-M   'P 1'
#
loop_
_entity.id
_entity.type
_entity.pdbx_description
1 polymer ?
#
loop_
_entity_poly.entity_id
_entity_poly.type
_entity_poly.pdbx_seq_one_letter_code
_entity_poly.pdbx_strand_id
1 'polypeptide(L)'
;MRFTWNKSDLFFGLMQAIGLLCAFCQWLIDPQVENLNCVALVVLSSSLVIQYLWRSRSPIEHPLSSLALLGMCVTTQYAALVAQTLGWTSFTALLRWPQTTFLVLGSVQLLAVGTHWVYRHLAVTQAISDFTAHKVLSPLGALSIPPINTLWTMTAIGLVSMATAGGTATGDAGGKALQAFSFLAYMPFLILIYHRRLGDAYCDIKKHGPLILAYVGILILVAMARNGRQLMAIGPVQAALIFLVYFLQDPTPITGRTIRRLAALTIAVSIAIVLFADLAVAMVINRDKVAILKPRELIEETIQTLADRTRLRQYRQAAQDGAELNRYDEAYLDNPVIARFSETKFHDNNIEIATRTTESERRAIWQLTEDKVLAILPQPVLDAMGLKVDKNELMFTFADYNRYLTEGPDGTLGGYATGSVWGHIIALFGLAWAPMVVVLMLLPSYVILDGFSRRGHGFDIAPMAMCSTWVIFIYGLGGDSLVYNIGFYLRDFPQRLAIYLVVYAGVRYTLMLFHRPAHA
;
A
#
# COMPACT_ATOMS: atom_id res chain seq x y z
N MET A 1 -15.44 -11.41 -32.40
CA MET A 1 -14.10 -11.95 -32.13
C MET A 1 -13.98 -12.42 -30.69
N ARG A 2 -13.72 -13.71 -30.48
CA ARG A 2 -13.24 -14.24 -29.20
C ARG A 2 -11.71 -14.29 -29.32
N PHE A 3 -11.00 -13.61 -28.43
CA PHE A 3 -9.54 -13.70 -28.38
C PHE A 3 -9.18 -14.95 -27.55
N THR A 4 -8.14 -15.68 -27.94
CA THR A 4 -7.62 -16.85 -27.21
C THR A 4 -6.83 -16.46 -25.96
N TRP A 5 -6.62 -15.16 -25.72
CA TRP A 5 -5.83 -14.66 -24.61
C TRP A 5 -6.62 -14.73 -23.30
N ASN A 6 -5.93 -15.17 -22.25
CA ASN A 6 -6.45 -15.07 -20.89
C ASN A 6 -6.36 -13.63 -20.40
N LYS A 7 -7.15 -13.30 -19.36
CA LYS A 7 -7.14 -11.97 -18.72
C LYS A 7 -5.78 -11.57 -18.17
N SER A 8 -5.05 -12.54 -17.61
CA SER A 8 -3.67 -12.37 -17.15
C SER A 8 -2.73 -11.97 -18.29
N ASP A 9 -2.88 -12.58 -19.47
CA ASP A 9 -2.02 -12.32 -20.63
C ASP A 9 -2.21 -10.89 -21.12
N LEU A 10 -3.45 -10.40 -21.17
CA LEU A 10 -3.72 -9.02 -21.52
C LEU A 10 -3.14 -8.04 -20.49
N PHE A 11 -3.33 -8.32 -19.20
CA PHE A 11 -2.86 -7.42 -18.14
C PHE A 11 -1.34 -7.25 -18.16
N PHE A 12 -0.60 -8.37 -18.08
CA PHE A 12 0.86 -8.32 -18.07
C PHE A 12 1.44 -7.91 -19.43
N GLY A 13 0.82 -8.32 -20.54
CA GLY A 13 1.20 -7.86 -21.88
C GLY A 13 1.04 -6.35 -22.05
N LEU A 14 -0.06 -5.78 -21.55
CA LEU A 14 -0.29 -4.33 -21.57
C LEU A 14 0.71 -3.58 -20.68
N MET A 15 0.97 -4.06 -19.46
CA MET A 15 1.98 -3.46 -18.58
C MET A 15 3.37 -3.46 -19.23
N GLN A 16 3.76 -4.59 -19.83
CA GLN A 16 5.03 -4.71 -20.55
C GLN A 16 5.10 -3.73 -21.74
N ALA A 17 4.04 -3.66 -22.54
CA ALA A 17 3.97 -2.75 -23.69
C ALA A 17 4.04 -1.28 -23.27
N ILE A 18 3.35 -0.90 -22.19
CA ILE A 18 3.41 0.46 -21.62
C ILE A 18 4.82 0.77 -21.15
N GLY A 19 5.49 -0.15 -20.44
CA GLY A 19 6.87 0.06 -19.98
C GLY A 19 7.85 0.30 -21.13
N LEU A 20 7.75 -0.51 -22.19
CA LEU A 20 8.58 -0.35 -23.39
C LEU A 20 8.27 0.93 -24.16
N LEU A 21 6.99 1.29 -24.26
CA LEU A 21 6.57 2.56 -24.87
C LEU A 21 7.12 3.75 -24.08
N CYS A 22 7.04 3.70 -22.75
CA CYS A 22 7.58 4.77 -21.90
C CYS A 22 9.10 4.88 -22.07
N ALA A 23 9.81 3.75 -22.20
CA ALA A 23 11.23 3.75 -22.48
C ALA A 23 11.57 4.47 -23.80
N PHE A 24 10.81 4.18 -24.85
CA PHE A 24 10.97 4.84 -26.15
C PHE A 24 10.65 6.33 -26.07
N CYS A 25 9.57 6.71 -25.37
CA CYS A 25 9.22 8.11 -25.17
C CYS A 25 10.27 8.86 -24.34
N GLN A 26 10.83 8.25 -23.29
CA GLN A 26 11.89 8.87 -22.47
C GLN A 26 13.16 9.13 -23.27
N TRP A 27 13.48 8.28 -24.25
CA TRP A 27 14.57 8.55 -25.19
C TRP A 27 14.34 9.81 -26.03
N LEU A 28 13.08 10.15 -26.33
CA LEU A 28 12.71 11.38 -27.03
C LEU A 28 12.62 12.61 -26.10
N ILE A 29 12.27 12.42 -24.82
CA ILE A 29 12.11 13.50 -23.83
C ILE A 29 13.48 14.00 -23.36
N ASP A 30 14.37 13.10 -22.94
CA ASP A 30 15.70 13.43 -22.44
C ASP A 30 16.72 12.35 -22.81
N PRO A 31 17.54 12.56 -23.87
CA PRO A 31 18.50 11.59 -24.36
C PRO A 31 19.80 11.54 -23.55
N GLN A 32 19.88 12.18 -22.36
CA GLN A 32 21.07 12.09 -21.51
C GLN A 32 21.37 10.65 -21.07
N VAL A 33 22.66 10.29 -21.04
CA VAL A 33 23.13 8.92 -20.71
C VAL A 33 22.63 8.46 -19.35
N GLU A 34 22.60 9.35 -18.36
CA GLU A 34 22.08 9.06 -17.02
C GLU A 34 20.61 8.66 -17.05
N ASN A 35 19.77 9.44 -17.74
CA ASN A 35 18.36 9.16 -17.91
C ASN A 35 18.13 7.81 -18.61
N LEU A 36 18.82 7.57 -19.72
CA LEU A 36 18.70 6.33 -20.49
C LEU A 36 19.13 5.09 -19.70
N ASN A 37 20.21 5.18 -18.92
CA ASN A 37 20.65 4.09 -18.06
C ASN A 37 19.62 3.78 -16.97
N CYS A 38 19.06 4.81 -16.33
CA CYS A 38 18.02 4.65 -15.32
C CYS A 38 16.75 4.00 -15.90
N VAL A 39 16.29 4.49 -17.05
CA VAL A 39 15.13 3.93 -17.76
C VAL A 39 15.39 2.48 -18.16
N ALA A 40 16.58 2.15 -18.68
CA ALA A 40 16.94 0.79 -19.05
C ALA A 40 16.92 -0.15 -17.84
N LEU A 41 17.49 0.26 -16.70
CA LEU A 41 17.48 -0.52 -15.46
C LEU A 41 16.05 -0.81 -14.98
N VAL A 42 15.18 0.22 -14.99
CA VAL A 42 13.78 0.08 -14.58
C VAL A 42 13.00 -0.82 -15.53
N VAL A 43 13.18 -0.66 -16.83
CA VAL A 43 12.52 -1.51 -17.84
C VAL A 43 12.98 -2.95 -17.70
N LEU A 44 14.28 -3.22 -17.55
CA LEU A 44 14.80 -4.57 -17.39
C LEU A 44 14.27 -5.24 -16.12
N SER A 45 14.36 -4.56 -14.97
CA SER A 45 13.93 -5.11 -13.68
C SER A 45 12.40 -5.25 -13.59
N SER A 46 11.62 -4.28 -14.07
CA SER A 46 10.16 -4.41 -14.14
C SER A 46 9.73 -5.49 -15.13
N SER A 47 10.41 -5.62 -16.27
CA SER A 47 10.16 -6.71 -17.23
C SER A 47 10.44 -8.07 -16.60
N LEU A 48 11.50 -8.21 -15.80
CA LEU A 48 11.78 -9.44 -15.06
C LEU A 48 10.60 -9.81 -14.15
N VAL A 49 10.11 -8.87 -13.33
CA VAL A 49 8.96 -9.11 -12.43
C VAL A 49 7.71 -9.45 -13.23
N ILE A 50 7.38 -8.68 -14.26
CA ILE A 50 6.18 -8.88 -15.10
C ILE A 50 6.23 -10.25 -15.80
N GLN A 51 7.35 -10.59 -16.45
CA GLN A 51 7.52 -11.88 -17.13
C GLN A 51 7.51 -13.05 -16.14
N TYR A 52 8.10 -12.88 -14.96
CA TYR A 52 8.06 -13.88 -13.91
C TYR A 52 6.61 -14.14 -13.46
N LEU A 53 5.85 -13.10 -13.10
CA LEU A 53 4.46 -13.24 -12.68
C LEU A 53 3.58 -13.82 -13.80
N TRP A 54 3.82 -13.38 -15.04
CA TRP A 54 3.08 -13.84 -16.21
C TRP A 54 3.32 -15.34 -16.51
N ARG A 55 4.59 -15.75 -16.66
CA ARG A 55 4.93 -17.11 -17.11
C ARG A 55 4.77 -18.16 -16.01
N SER A 56 5.05 -17.80 -14.77
CA SER A 56 5.05 -18.76 -13.67
C SER A 56 3.67 -19.01 -13.07
N ARG A 57 2.61 -18.35 -13.57
CA ARG A 57 1.23 -18.41 -13.03
C ARG A 57 1.12 -18.10 -11.54
N SER A 58 2.11 -17.39 -11.01
CA SER A 58 2.20 -17.00 -9.60
C SER A 58 0.93 -16.34 -9.06
N PRO A 59 0.26 -15.40 -9.78
CA PRO A 59 -0.94 -14.76 -9.25
C PRO A 59 -2.13 -15.69 -9.01
N ILE A 60 -2.13 -16.88 -9.63
CA ILE A 60 -3.19 -17.89 -9.48
C ILE A 60 -2.89 -18.77 -8.25
N GLU A 61 -1.66 -19.22 -8.11
CA GLU A 61 -1.24 -20.14 -7.04
C GLU A 61 -0.97 -19.42 -5.71
N HIS A 62 -0.40 -18.21 -5.80
CA HIS A 62 0.16 -17.42 -4.71
C HIS A 62 -0.28 -15.95 -4.83
N PRO A 63 -1.57 -15.64 -4.65
CA PRO A 63 -2.11 -14.33 -5.02
C PRO A 63 -1.61 -13.17 -4.15
N LEU A 64 -1.38 -13.40 -2.86
CA LEU A 64 -1.01 -12.33 -1.92
C LEU A 64 0.46 -11.96 -2.05
N SER A 65 1.37 -12.94 -2.08
CA SER A 65 2.79 -12.70 -2.36
C SER A 65 3.03 -12.14 -3.76
N SER A 66 2.28 -12.60 -4.77
CA SER A 66 2.33 -12.04 -6.14
C SER A 66 1.83 -10.60 -6.19
N LEU A 67 0.80 -10.26 -5.43
CA LEU A 67 0.31 -8.88 -5.31
C LEU A 67 1.35 -7.99 -4.64
N ALA A 68 2.03 -8.47 -3.59
CA ALA A 68 3.09 -7.75 -2.91
C ALA A 68 4.31 -7.52 -3.82
N LEU A 69 4.68 -8.53 -4.63
CA LEU A 69 5.78 -8.42 -5.60
C LEU A 69 5.44 -7.46 -6.75
N LEU A 70 4.21 -7.54 -7.27
CA LEU A 70 3.71 -6.59 -8.27
C LEU A 70 3.68 -5.17 -7.69
N GLY A 71 3.19 -5.03 -6.47
CA GLY A 71 3.08 -3.75 -5.77
C GLY A 71 4.44 -3.10 -5.56
N MET A 72 5.42 -3.86 -5.05
CA MET A 72 6.81 -3.39 -4.96
C MET A 72 7.35 -2.93 -6.31
N CYS A 73 7.12 -3.66 -7.40
CA CYS A 73 7.55 -3.24 -8.75
C CYS A 73 6.89 -1.92 -9.19
N VAL A 74 5.58 -1.80 -8.99
CA VAL A 74 4.80 -0.61 -9.34
C VAL A 74 5.23 0.58 -8.52
N THR A 75 5.29 0.46 -7.19
CA THR A 75 5.54 1.59 -6.29
C THR A 75 6.98 2.08 -6.33
N THR A 76 7.95 1.17 -6.39
CA THR A 76 9.37 1.56 -6.31
C THR A 76 9.85 2.27 -7.57
N GLN A 77 9.35 1.91 -8.77
CA GLN A 77 9.91 2.44 -10.03
C GLN A 77 8.93 2.51 -11.21
N TYR A 78 8.04 1.53 -11.42
CA TYR A 78 7.28 1.47 -12.68
C TYR A 78 6.22 2.58 -12.76
N ALA A 79 5.55 2.92 -11.66
CA ALA A 79 4.61 4.04 -11.61
C ALA A 79 5.31 5.39 -11.89
N ALA A 80 6.51 5.59 -11.35
CA ALA A 80 7.31 6.79 -11.62
C ALA A 80 7.65 6.93 -13.10
N LEU A 81 8.07 5.83 -13.75
CA LEU A 81 8.43 5.85 -15.17
C LEU A 81 7.23 6.25 -16.03
N VAL A 82 6.06 5.67 -15.77
CA VAL A 82 4.83 6.01 -16.48
C VAL A 82 4.42 7.46 -16.19
N ALA A 83 4.48 7.89 -14.94
CA ALA A 83 4.06 9.23 -14.53
C ALA A 83 4.92 10.33 -15.13
N GLN A 84 6.25 10.23 -15.05
CA GLN A 84 7.16 11.23 -15.63
C GLN A 84 7.05 11.27 -17.15
N THR A 85 6.91 10.12 -17.80
CA THR A 85 6.70 10.08 -19.26
C THR A 85 5.40 10.77 -19.67
N LEU A 86 4.31 10.56 -18.92
CA LEU A 86 3.04 11.26 -19.15
C LEU A 86 3.13 12.76 -18.85
N GLY A 87 3.96 13.14 -17.89
CA GLY A 87 4.27 14.54 -17.55
C GLY A 87 5.18 15.23 -18.56
N TRP A 88 5.73 14.50 -19.54
CA TRP A 88 6.74 14.98 -20.49
C TRP A 88 7.99 15.54 -19.78
N THR A 89 8.36 14.92 -18.68
CA THR A 89 9.51 15.28 -17.84
C THR A 89 10.55 14.16 -17.88
N SER A 90 11.82 14.54 -17.72
CA SER A 90 12.92 13.57 -17.63
C SER A 90 12.70 12.65 -16.43
N PHE A 91 12.93 11.35 -16.60
CA PHE A 91 12.71 10.38 -15.53
C PHE A 91 13.65 10.60 -14.34
N THR A 92 14.82 11.20 -14.56
CA THR A 92 15.79 11.56 -13.52
C THR A 92 15.61 12.97 -12.96
N ALA A 93 14.65 13.76 -13.48
CA ALA A 93 14.38 15.09 -12.99
C ALA A 93 14.02 15.07 -11.50
N LEU A 94 14.56 16.01 -10.73
CA LEU A 94 14.34 16.13 -9.28
C LEU A 94 14.83 14.92 -8.45
N LEU A 95 15.55 13.95 -9.04
CA LEU A 95 16.27 12.92 -8.28
C LEU A 95 17.71 13.37 -8.02
N ARG A 96 18.25 12.97 -6.87
CA ARG A 96 19.59 13.33 -6.43
C ARG A 96 20.63 12.31 -6.81
N TRP A 97 20.29 11.02 -6.71
CA TRP A 97 21.23 9.96 -7.03
C TRP A 97 20.58 8.84 -7.84
N PRO A 98 19.98 9.18 -9.00
CA PRO A 98 19.06 8.30 -9.71
C PRO A 98 19.71 6.98 -10.14
N GLN A 99 20.95 7.00 -10.65
CA GLN A 99 21.62 5.77 -11.11
C GLN A 99 21.77 4.74 -10.00
N THR A 100 22.27 5.17 -8.84
CA THR A 100 22.47 4.29 -7.68
C THR A 100 21.15 3.81 -7.12
N THR A 101 20.15 4.70 -7.05
CA THR A 101 18.80 4.36 -6.60
C THR A 101 18.18 3.26 -7.48
N PHE A 102 18.16 3.43 -8.80
CA PHE A 102 17.58 2.41 -9.69
C PHE A 102 18.40 1.13 -9.78
N LEU A 103 19.72 1.21 -9.60
CA LEU A 103 20.56 0.01 -9.49
C LEU A 103 20.23 -0.80 -8.23
N VAL A 104 20.08 -0.13 -7.07
CA VAL A 104 19.70 -0.78 -5.81
C VAL A 104 18.29 -1.36 -5.93
N LEU A 105 17.31 -0.58 -6.39
CA LEU A 105 15.93 -1.04 -6.55
C LEU A 105 15.81 -2.20 -7.55
N GLY A 106 16.50 -2.12 -8.69
CA GLY A 106 16.57 -3.21 -9.66
C GLY A 106 17.21 -4.47 -9.08
N SER A 107 18.26 -4.33 -8.27
CA SER A 107 18.90 -5.44 -7.56
C SER A 107 17.97 -6.06 -6.51
N VAL A 108 17.25 -5.25 -5.75
CA VAL A 108 16.25 -5.71 -4.78
C VAL A 108 15.11 -6.45 -5.49
N GLN A 109 14.66 -5.99 -6.66
CA GLN A 109 13.65 -6.71 -7.44
C GLN A 109 14.14 -8.06 -7.96
N LEU A 110 15.37 -8.13 -8.42
CA LEU A 110 16.01 -9.40 -8.80
C LEU A 110 16.03 -10.37 -7.61
N LEU A 111 16.45 -9.90 -6.43
CA LEU A 111 16.45 -10.69 -5.20
C LEU A 111 15.03 -11.08 -4.77
N ALA A 112 14.05 -10.21 -4.93
CA ALA A 112 12.66 -10.49 -4.57
C ALA A 112 12.05 -11.57 -5.46
N VAL A 113 12.28 -11.51 -6.78
CA VAL A 113 11.88 -12.56 -7.73
C VAL A 113 12.61 -13.87 -7.42
N GLY A 114 13.93 -13.82 -7.19
CA GLY A 114 14.73 -15.00 -6.84
C GLY A 114 14.25 -15.67 -5.56
N THR A 115 14.03 -14.89 -4.50
CA THR A 115 13.53 -15.38 -3.21
C THR A 115 12.12 -15.94 -3.35
N HIS A 116 11.26 -15.30 -4.13
CA HIS A 116 9.91 -15.79 -4.38
C HIS A 116 9.92 -17.11 -5.17
N TRP A 117 10.82 -17.23 -6.16
CA TRP A 117 11.02 -18.48 -6.89
C TRP A 117 11.52 -19.59 -5.95
N VAL A 118 12.51 -19.33 -5.10
CA VAL A 118 12.99 -20.30 -4.10
C VAL A 118 11.88 -20.71 -3.15
N TYR A 119 11.13 -19.74 -2.61
CA TYR A 119 9.99 -19.96 -1.72
C TYR A 119 8.96 -20.92 -2.34
N ARG A 120 8.65 -20.77 -3.63
CA ARG A 120 7.69 -21.61 -4.36
C ARG A 120 8.16 -23.02 -4.62
N HIS A 121 9.47 -23.24 -4.80
CA HIS A 121 10.01 -24.56 -5.11
C HIS A 121 10.50 -25.32 -3.87
N LEU A 122 10.65 -24.64 -2.73
CA LEU A 122 11.10 -25.25 -1.49
C LEU A 122 9.91 -25.87 -0.73
N ALA A 123 9.89 -27.19 -0.63
CA ALA A 123 8.80 -27.94 0.02
C ALA A 123 8.54 -27.50 1.48
N VAL A 124 9.60 -27.12 2.21
CA VAL A 124 9.50 -26.70 3.62
C VAL A 124 8.69 -25.41 3.77
N THR A 125 9.01 -24.38 3.00
CA THR A 125 8.29 -23.10 3.06
C THR A 125 6.85 -23.23 2.58
N GLN A 126 6.65 -24.08 1.57
CA GLN A 126 5.33 -24.44 1.08
C GLN A 126 4.51 -25.14 2.17
N ALA A 127 5.07 -26.12 2.87
CA ALA A 127 4.41 -26.84 3.95
C ALA A 127 4.04 -25.94 5.15
N ILE A 128 4.88 -24.96 5.52
CA ILE A 128 4.60 -24.03 6.62
C ILE A 128 3.40 -23.13 6.29
N SER A 129 3.36 -22.60 5.06
CA SER A 129 2.26 -21.76 4.59
C SER A 129 0.94 -22.57 4.52
N ASP A 130 0.98 -23.81 4.03
CA ASP A 130 -0.20 -24.69 3.99
C ASP A 130 -0.67 -25.10 5.39
N PHE A 131 0.26 -25.39 6.30
CA PHE A 131 -0.05 -25.67 7.69
C PHE A 131 -0.80 -24.50 8.32
N THR A 132 -0.32 -23.27 8.09
CA THR A 132 -0.98 -22.06 8.60
C THR A 132 -2.40 -21.91 8.02
N ALA A 133 -2.56 -22.06 6.70
CA ALA A 133 -3.86 -21.94 6.04
C ALA A 133 -4.85 -23.02 6.51
N HIS A 134 -4.45 -24.30 6.53
CA HIS A 134 -5.34 -25.43 6.78
C HIS A 134 -5.53 -25.78 8.27
N LYS A 135 -4.48 -25.67 9.09
CA LYS A 135 -4.54 -26.09 10.51
C LYS A 135 -4.76 -24.93 11.46
N VAL A 136 -4.39 -23.70 11.11
CA VAL A 136 -4.56 -22.52 11.98
C VAL A 136 -5.77 -21.70 11.52
N LEU A 137 -5.76 -21.17 10.30
CA LEU A 137 -6.76 -20.18 9.86
C LEU A 137 -8.11 -20.78 9.46
N SER A 138 -8.09 -21.93 8.78
CA SER A 138 -9.31 -22.62 8.36
C SER A 138 -10.23 -23.01 9.53
N PRO A 139 -9.77 -23.69 10.60
CA PRO A 139 -10.66 -24.05 11.71
C PRO A 139 -11.15 -22.84 12.51
N LEU A 140 -10.39 -21.75 12.54
CA LEU A 140 -10.82 -20.49 13.15
C LEU A 140 -11.91 -19.76 12.33
N GLY A 141 -12.22 -20.22 11.11
CA GLY A 141 -13.18 -19.57 10.23
C GLY A 141 -12.64 -18.30 9.56
N ALA A 142 -11.34 -18.00 9.68
CA ALA A 142 -10.71 -16.82 9.08
C ALA A 142 -10.81 -16.80 7.54
N LEU A 143 -10.94 -17.97 6.92
CA LEU A 143 -11.08 -18.15 5.47
C LEU A 143 -12.55 -18.30 5.02
N SER A 144 -13.51 -18.27 5.95
CA SER A 144 -14.93 -18.41 5.61
C SER A 144 -15.50 -17.11 5.02
N ILE A 145 -16.38 -17.25 4.03
CA ILE A 145 -17.08 -16.11 3.43
C ILE A 145 -18.13 -15.61 4.42
N PRO A 146 -18.05 -14.34 4.89
CA PRO A 146 -19.02 -13.82 5.84
C PRO A 146 -20.37 -13.58 5.15
N PRO A 147 -21.50 -13.84 5.84
CA PRO A 147 -22.82 -13.51 5.31
C PRO A 147 -23.00 -11.99 5.21
N ILE A 148 -23.90 -11.55 4.33
CA ILE A 148 -24.03 -10.12 3.98
C ILE A 148 -24.36 -9.21 5.18
N ASN A 149 -25.21 -9.69 6.09
CA ASN A 149 -25.59 -8.93 7.29
C ASN A 149 -24.38 -8.71 8.20
N THR A 150 -23.56 -9.76 8.40
CA THR A 150 -22.33 -9.67 9.17
C THR A 150 -21.36 -8.66 8.56
N LEU A 151 -21.22 -8.68 7.24
CA LEU A 151 -20.34 -7.77 6.51
C LEU A 151 -20.76 -6.29 6.69
N TRP A 152 -22.06 -5.98 6.58
CA TRP A 152 -22.56 -4.61 6.83
C TRP A 152 -22.39 -4.17 8.28
N THR A 153 -22.61 -5.05 9.26
CA THR A 153 -22.35 -4.71 10.67
C THR A 153 -20.86 -4.47 10.95
N MET A 154 -19.97 -5.27 10.37
CA MET A 154 -18.52 -5.06 10.48
C MET A 154 -18.10 -3.73 9.83
N THR A 155 -18.72 -3.40 8.70
CA THR A 155 -18.53 -2.12 8.01
C THR A 155 -18.94 -0.95 8.91
N ALA A 156 -20.11 -1.03 9.55
CA ALA A 156 -20.57 0.03 10.45
C ALA A 156 -19.60 0.26 11.61
N ILE A 157 -19.08 -0.82 12.22
CA ILE A 157 -18.04 -0.75 13.27
C ILE A 157 -16.78 -0.07 12.72
N GLY A 158 -16.33 -0.50 11.53
CA GLY A 158 -15.15 0.09 10.87
C GLY A 158 -15.32 1.58 10.60
N LEU A 159 -16.48 1.99 10.07
CA LEU A 159 -16.83 3.38 9.77
C LEU A 159 -16.86 4.25 11.04
N VAL A 160 -17.50 3.76 12.11
CA VAL A 160 -17.51 4.47 13.41
C VAL A 160 -16.08 4.65 13.89
N SER A 161 -15.26 3.61 13.86
CA SER A 161 -13.87 3.72 14.29
C SER A 161 -13.06 4.69 13.41
N MET A 162 -13.31 4.68 12.09
CA MET A 162 -12.68 5.62 11.16
C MET A 162 -13.13 7.06 11.38
N ALA A 163 -14.35 7.27 11.88
CA ALA A 163 -14.91 8.59 12.18
C ALA A 163 -14.53 9.12 13.57
N THR A 164 -14.17 8.25 14.52
CA THR A 164 -13.83 8.62 15.92
C THR A 164 -12.34 8.60 16.23
N ALA A 165 -11.52 7.79 15.56
CA ALA A 165 -10.10 7.59 15.89
C ALA A 165 -9.14 8.72 15.45
N GLY A 166 -9.55 10.00 15.51
CA GLY A 166 -8.79 11.13 14.96
C GLY A 166 -8.26 11.99 16.10
N GLY A 167 -6.94 12.09 16.25
CA GLY A 167 -6.29 12.96 17.24
C GLY A 167 -5.88 12.27 18.55
N THR A 168 -5.71 10.95 18.57
CA THR A 168 -5.39 10.21 19.79
C THR A 168 -3.91 10.41 20.15
N ALA A 169 -3.65 11.22 21.17
CA ALA A 169 -2.33 11.40 21.76
C ALA A 169 -1.78 10.07 22.31
N THR A 170 -0.46 9.99 22.47
CA THR A 170 0.19 8.87 23.15
C THR A 170 -0.39 8.64 24.54
N GLY A 171 -0.74 7.39 24.83
CA GLY A 171 -1.39 7.00 26.09
C GLY A 171 -2.88 6.70 25.97
N ASP A 172 -3.57 7.14 24.92
CA ASP A 172 -4.97 6.77 24.69
C ASP A 172 -5.08 5.36 24.07
N ALA A 173 -5.08 4.36 24.95
CA ALA A 173 -5.26 2.96 24.59
C ALA A 173 -6.63 2.74 23.90
N GLY A 174 -7.67 3.49 24.28
CA GLY A 174 -9.00 3.38 23.70
C GLY A 174 -9.05 3.88 22.26
N GLY A 175 -8.47 5.05 22.02
CA GLY A 175 -8.34 5.63 20.68
C GLY A 175 -7.53 4.79 19.71
N LYS A 176 -6.38 4.25 20.14
CA LYS A 176 -5.57 3.34 19.33
C LYS A 176 -6.26 2.00 19.09
N ALA A 177 -7.00 1.48 20.07
CA ALA A 177 -7.80 0.29 19.89
C ALA A 177 -8.90 0.51 18.85
N LEU A 178 -9.60 1.66 18.89
CA LEU A 178 -10.60 2.02 17.88
C LEU A 178 -9.98 2.13 16.48
N GLN A 179 -8.82 2.77 16.35
CA GLN A 179 -8.13 2.87 15.05
C GLN A 179 -7.86 1.51 14.41
N ALA A 180 -7.61 0.47 15.21
CA ALA A 180 -7.34 -0.88 14.72
C ALA A 180 -8.55 -1.53 14.04
N PHE A 181 -9.78 -1.02 14.22
CA PHE A 181 -10.98 -1.51 13.52
C PHE A 181 -11.20 -0.84 12.15
N SER A 182 -10.44 0.20 11.81
CA SER A 182 -10.66 1.01 10.60
C SER A 182 -10.57 0.20 9.29
N PHE A 183 -9.77 -0.87 9.26
CA PHE A 183 -9.67 -1.74 8.07
C PHE A 183 -11.01 -2.43 7.71
N LEU A 184 -11.91 -2.59 8.68
CA LEU A 184 -13.24 -3.16 8.45
C LEU A 184 -14.14 -2.23 7.62
N ALA A 185 -13.84 -0.93 7.56
CA ALA A 185 -14.60 0.03 6.75
C ALA A 185 -14.56 -0.32 5.25
N TYR A 186 -13.58 -1.10 4.79
CA TYR A 186 -13.42 -1.49 3.39
C TYR A 186 -14.09 -2.82 3.03
N MET A 187 -14.75 -3.49 3.98
CA MET A 187 -15.48 -4.74 3.76
C MET A 187 -16.57 -4.70 2.69
N PRO A 188 -17.35 -3.61 2.49
CA PRO A 188 -18.43 -3.55 1.48
C PRO A 188 -17.98 -3.86 0.06
N PHE A 189 -16.72 -3.56 -0.26
CA PHE A 189 -16.17 -3.84 -1.58
C PHE A 189 -16.06 -5.35 -1.87
N LEU A 190 -16.00 -6.20 -0.83
CA LEU A 190 -16.01 -7.64 -0.98
C LEU A 190 -17.38 -8.18 -1.44
N ILE A 191 -18.48 -7.46 -1.19
CA ILE A 191 -19.84 -7.87 -1.62
C ILE A 191 -19.89 -8.07 -3.13
N LEU A 192 -19.27 -7.17 -3.91
CA LEU A 192 -19.25 -7.25 -5.38
C LEU A 192 -18.58 -8.52 -5.88
N ILE A 193 -17.57 -9.00 -5.15
CA ILE A 193 -16.80 -10.18 -5.50
C ILE A 193 -17.53 -11.45 -5.08
N TYR A 194 -18.06 -11.47 -3.86
CA TYR A 194 -18.83 -12.61 -3.37
C TYR A 194 -20.12 -12.82 -4.16
N HIS A 195 -20.79 -11.74 -4.57
CA HIS A 195 -21.93 -11.82 -5.49
C HIS A 195 -21.51 -12.41 -6.85
N ARG A 196 -20.35 -12.04 -7.40
CA ARG A 196 -19.86 -12.65 -8.65
C ARG A 196 -19.51 -14.13 -8.50
N ARG A 197 -19.04 -14.56 -7.33
CA ARG A 197 -18.69 -15.97 -7.04
C ARG A 197 -19.91 -16.85 -6.78
N LEU A 198 -20.83 -16.37 -5.94
CA LEU A 198 -21.96 -17.15 -5.42
C LEU A 198 -23.29 -16.83 -6.12
N GLY A 199 -23.31 -15.81 -6.98
CA GLY A 199 -24.49 -15.37 -7.70
C GLY A 199 -25.56 -14.74 -6.81
N ASP A 200 -26.80 -14.79 -7.29
CA ASP A 200 -27.98 -14.27 -6.58
C ASP A 200 -28.26 -15.01 -5.27
N ALA A 201 -27.65 -16.18 -5.05
CA ALA A 201 -27.75 -16.93 -3.79
C ALA A 201 -27.08 -16.20 -2.61
N TYR A 202 -26.14 -15.28 -2.86
CA TYR A 202 -25.48 -14.51 -1.82
C TYR A 202 -26.19 -13.18 -1.52
N CYS A 203 -26.63 -12.46 -2.56
CA CYS A 203 -27.11 -11.09 -2.44
C CYS A 203 -27.82 -10.62 -3.71
N ASP A 204 -28.87 -9.80 -3.56
CA ASP A 204 -29.50 -9.06 -4.65
C ASP A 204 -28.72 -7.77 -4.97
N ILE A 205 -27.99 -7.78 -6.09
CA ILE A 205 -27.13 -6.67 -6.53
C ILE A 205 -27.91 -5.37 -6.79
N LYS A 206 -29.21 -5.45 -7.11
CA LYS A 206 -30.03 -4.27 -7.36
C LYS A 206 -30.27 -3.44 -6.10
N LYS A 207 -30.26 -4.08 -4.94
CA LYS A 207 -30.43 -3.42 -3.63
C LYS A 207 -29.10 -2.95 -3.07
N HIS A 208 -28.08 -3.81 -3.13
CA HIS A 208 -26.80 -3.51 -2.49
C HIS A 208 -25.83 -2.68 -3.35
N GLY A 209 -25.99 -2.67 -4.68
CA GLY A 209 -25.20 -1.82 -5.57
C GLY A 209 -25.35 -0.32 -5.27
N PRO A 210 -26.57 0.24 -5.23
CA PRO A 210 -26.81 1.63 -4.83
C PRO A 210 -26.31 1.95 -3.42
N LEU A 211 -26.42 0.99 -2.49
CA LEU A 211 -25.95 1.14 -1.12
C LEU A 211 -24.42 1.26 -1.04
N ILE A 212 -23.68 0.48 -1.83
CA ILE A 212 -22.21 0.61 -1.94
C ILE A 212 -21.84 1.97 -2.51
N LEU A 213 -22.57 2.47 -3.52
CA LEU A 213 -22.30 3.79 -4.10
C LEU A 213 -22.55 4.92 -3.09
N ALA A 214 -23.66 4.84 -2.34
CA ALA A 214 -23.95 5.77 -1.25
C ALA A 214 -22.86 5.71 -0.17
N TYR A 215 -22.37 4.51 0.16
CA TYR A 215 -21.28 4.31 1.12
C TYR A 215 -19.95 4.94 0.66
N VAL A 216 -19.60 4.84 -0.63
CA VAL A 216 -18.44 5.54 -1.19
C VAL A 216 -18.57 7.06 -1.01
N GLY A 217 -19.77 7.61 -1.21
CA GLY A 217 -20.06 9.02 -0.93
C GLY A 217 -19.81 9.40 0.53
N ILE A 218 -20.25 8.54 1.47
CA ILE A 218 -19.99 8.74 2.91
C ILE A 218 -18.50 8.70 3.22
N LEU A 219 -17.73 7.76 2.66
CA LEU A 219 -16.29 7.69 2.86
C LEU A 219 -15.58 8.96 2.39
N ILE A 220 -15.97 9.51 1.23
CA ILE A 220 -15.44 10.78 0.70
C ILE A 220 -15.74 11.92 1.68
N LEU A 221 -16.97 12.02 2.19
CA LEU A 221 -17.35 13.07 3.15
C LEU A 221 -16.57 12.95 4.46
N VAL A 222 -16.41 11.75 5.02
CA VAL A 222 -15.63 11.52 6.24
C VAL A 222 -14.16 11.90 6.01
N ALA A 223 -13.61 11.57 4.85
CA ALA A 223 -12.23 11.89 4.52
C ALA A 223 -12.01 13.39 4.33
N MET A 224 -12.95 14.12 3.71
CA MET A 224 -12.93 15.58 3.64
C MET A 224 -13.05 16.22 5.03
N ALA A 225 -14.00 15.75 5.86
CA ALA A 225 -14.21 16.23 7.22
C ALA A 225 -12.99 16.06 8.13
N ARG A 226 -12.15 15.05 7.86
CA ARG A 226 -10.93 14.75 8.63
C ARG A 226 -9.66 15.30 7.99
N ASN A 227 -9.75 15.97 6.85
CA ASN A 227 -8.60 16.27 5.98
C ASN A 227 -7.70 15.05 5.70
N GLY A 228 -8.31 13.86 5.68
CA GLY A 228 -7.65 12.58 5.49
C GLY A 228 -7.54 12.26 4.01
N ARG A 229 -6.70 13.01 3.27
CA ARG A 229 -6.50 12.82 1.80
C ARG A 229 -6.24 11.36 1.41
N GLN A 230 -5.48 10.63 2.24
CA GLN A 230 -5.20 9.21 2.02
C GLN A 230 -6.46 8.34 2.13
N LEU A 231 -7.38 8.65 3.04
CA LEU A 231 -8.62 7.89 3.25
C LEU A 231 -9.54 7.94 2.01
N MET A 232 -9.49 9.03 1.24
CA MET A 232 -10.25 9.15 -0.02
C MET A 232 -9.76 8.18 -1.09
N ALA A 233 -8.43 8.00 -1.19
CA ALA A 233 -7.82 7.18 -2.23
C ALA A 233 -7.81 5.69 -1.86
N ILE A 234 -7.63 5.35 -0.58
CA ILE A 234 -7.50 3.95 -0.13
C ILE A 234 -8.71 3.11 -0.54
N GLY A 235 -9.95 3.59 -0.33
CA GLY A 235 -11.16 2.81 -0.61
C GLY A 235 -11.30 2.35 -2.07
N PRO A 236 -11.33 3.27 -3.06
CA PRO A 236 -11.41 2.92 -4.47
C PRO A 236 -10.22 2.06 -4.94
N VAL A 237 -9.01 2.36 -4.46
CA VAL A 237 -7.81 1.63 -4.87
C VAL A 237 -7.79 0.23 -4.28
N GLN A 238 -8.21 0.08 -3.02
CA GLN A 238 -8.45 -1.20 -2.38
C GLN A 238 -9.40 -2.04 -3.23
N ALA A 239 -10.56 -1.49 -3.60
CA ALA A 239 -11.53 -2.19 -4.45
C ALA A 239 -10.93 -2.59 -5.81
N ALA A 240 -10.14 -1.71 -6.43
CA ALA A 240 -9.44 -1.99 -7.68
C ALA A 240 -8.40 -3.11 -7.54
N LEU A 241 -7.64 -3.15 -6.45
CA LEU A 241 -6.65 -4.20 -6.19
C LEU A 241 -7.31 -5.55 -5.90
N ILE A 242 -8.40 -5.57 -5.14
CA ILE A 242 -9.14 -6.82 -4.91
C ILE A 242 -9.74 -7.32 -6.23
N PHE A 243 -10.30 -6.40 -7.03
CA PHE A 243 -10.76 -6.73 -8.39
C PHE A 243 -9.62 -7.25 -9.26
N LEU A 244 -8.42 -6.67 -9.17
CA LEU A 244 -7.25 -7.11 -9.91
C LEU A 244 -6.86 -8.54 -9.56
N VAL A 245 -6.76 -8.87 -8.27
CA VAL A 245 -6.47 -10.25 -7.81
C VAL A 245 -7.47 -11.23 -8.40
N TYR A 246 -8.77 -10.90 -8.34
CA TYR A 246 -9.82 -11.74 -8.91
C TYR A 246 -9.74 -11.82 -10.45
N PHE A 247 -9.45 -10.70 -11.12
CA PHE A 247 -9.36 -10.61 -12.57
C PHE A 247 -8.22 -11.48 -13.13
N LEU A 248 -7.10 -11.57 -12.39
CA LEU A 248 -5.96 -12.41 -12.74
C LEU A 248 -6.21 -13.91 -12.51
N GLN A 249 -7.13 -14.27 -11.61
CA GLN A 249 -7.50 -15.65 -11.29
C GLN A 249 -8.59 -16.21 -12.20
N ASP A 250 -9.38 -15.36 -12.84
CA ASP A 250 -10.52 -15.75 -13.67
C ASP A 250 -10.04 -16.31 -15.04
N PRO A 251 -10.26 -17.63 -15.32
CA PRO A 251 -9.76 -18.27 -16.54
C PRO A 251 -10.60 -17.95 -17.79
N THR A 252 -11.66 -17.14 -17.66
CA THR A 252 -12.56 -16.88 -18.80
C THR A 252 -11.89 -16.01 -19.88
N PRO A 253 -12.03 -16.39 -21.17
CA PRO A 253 -11.37 -15.70 -22.26
C PRO A 253 -11.92 -14.30 -22.51
N ILE A 254 -11.09 -13.45 -23.11
CA ILE A 254 -11.43 -12.04 -23.34
C ILE A 254 -12.39 -11.92 -24.52
N THR A 255 -13.48 -11.18 -24.30
CA THR A 255 -14.42 -10.79 -25.37
C THR A 255 -14.18 -9.34 -25.79
N GLY A 256 -14.53 -9.00 -27.04
CA GLY A 256 -14.47 -7.60 -27.49
C GLY A 256 -15.37 -6.63 -26.70
N ARG A 257 -16.40 -7.14 -26.00
CA ARG A 257 -17.17 -6.34 -25.02
C ARG A 257 -16.35 -6.02 -23.77
N THR A 258 -15.55 -6.97 -23.28
CA THR A 258 -14.63 -6.76 -22.15
C THR A 258 -13.61 -5.68 -22.46
N ILE A 259 -13.02 -5.69 -23.66
CA ILE A 259 -12.04 -4.67 -24.09
C ILE A 259 -12.67 -3.28 -24.13
N ARG A 260 -13.86 -3.12 -24.72
CA ARG A 260 -14.57 -1.83 -24.73
C ARG A 260 -14.91 -1.33 -23.33
N ARG A 261 -15.33 -2.23 -22.43
CA ARG A 261 -15.59 -1.88 -21.03
C ARG A 261 -14.31 -1.47 -20.29
N LEU A 262 -13.21 -2.16 -20.55
CA LEU A 262 -11.91 -1.82 -19.97
C LEU A 262 -11.44 -0.44 -20.45
N ALA A 263 -11.53 -0.16 -21.75
CA ALA A 263 -11.19 1.16 -22.30
C ALA A 263 -12.04 2.29 -21.70
N ALA A 264 -13.37 2.08 -21.61
CA ALA A 264 -14.27 3.04 -20.98
C ALA A 264 -13.94 3.25 -19.48
N LEU A 265 -13.60 2.17 -18.77
CA LEU A 265 -13.18 2.24 -17.37
C LEU A 265 -11.87 3.00 -17.22
N THR A 266 -10.87 2.76 -18.06
CA THR A 266 -9.60 3.48 -18.04
C THR A 266 -9.82 4.97 -18.23
N ILE A 267 -10.63 5.38 -19.21
CA ILE A 267 -10.96 6.80 -19.45
C ILE A 267 -11.66 7.40 -18.22
N ALA A 268 -12.64 6.70 -17.66
CA ALA A 268 -13.36 7.18 -16.48
C ALA A 268 -12.43 7.34 -15.26
N VAL A 269 -11.52 6.39 -15.04
CA VAL A 269 -10.52 6.45 -13.97
C VAL A 269 -9.53 7.58 -14.20
N SER A 270 -9.05 7.80 -15.42
CA SER A 270 -8.16 8.92 -15.74
C SER A 270 -8.81 10.28 -15.44
N ILE A 271 -10.09 10.46 -15.81
CA ILE A 271 -10.85 11.68 -15.48
C ILE A 271 -10.98 11.82 -13.95
N ALA A 272 -11.30 10.74 -13.25
CA ALA A 272 -11.42 10.75 -11.79
C ALA A 272 -10.09 11.14 -11.12
N ILE A 273 -8.95 10.59 -11.56
CA ILE A 273 -7.62 10.91 -11.01
C ILE A 273 -7.32 12.41 -11.11
N VAL A 274 -7.65 13.05 -12.24
CA VAL A 274 -7.44 14.49 -12.43
C VAL A 274 -8.32 15.29 -11.45
N LEU A 275 -9.60 14.93 -11.31
CA LEU A 275 -10.52 15.61 -10.38
C LEU A 275 -10.09 15.44 -8.91
N PHE A 276 -9.68 14.23 -8.53
CA PHE A 276 -9.20 13.95 -7.18
C PHE A 276 -7.85 14.63 -6.88
N ALA A 277 -7.02 14.88 -7.89
CA ALA A 277 -5.76 15.59 -7.71
C ALA A 277 -5.96 17.04 -7.26
N ASP A 278 -6.87 17.78 -7.91
CA ASP A 278 -7.18 19.17 -7.52
C ASP A 278 -7.81 19.23 -6.11
N LEU A 279 -8.70 18.29 -5.80
CA LEU A 279 -9.27 18.16 -4.45
C LEU A 279 -8.21 17.84 -3.40
N ALA A 280 -7.26 16.96 -3.71
CA ALA A 280 -6.16 16.64 -2.82
C ALA A 280 -5.27 17.86 -2.57
N VAL A 281 -5.00 18.70 -3.58
CA VAL A 281 -4.25 19.96 -3.41
C VAL A 281 -5.01 20.93 -2.51
N ALA A 282 -6.30 21.15 -2.75
CA ALA A 282 -7.14 22.03 -1.93
C ALA A 282 -7.14 21.63 -0.45
N MET A 283 -7.21 20.33 -0.17
CA MET A 283 -7.12 19.78 1.18
C MET A 283 -5.77 20.05 1.87
N VAL A 284 -4.66 20.06 1.12
CA VAL A 284 -3.32 20.40 1.67
C VAL A 284 -3.25 21.84 2.10
N ILE A 285 -3.74 22.74 1.25
CA ILE A 285 -3.74 24.19 1.50
C ILE A 285 -4.51 24.52 2.77
N ASN A 286 -5.56 23.74 3.08
CA ASN A 286 -6.39 23.93 4.26
C ASN A 286 -5.97 23.06 5.46
N ARG A 287 -4.83 22.38 5.39
CA ARG A 287 -4.33 21.50 6.48
C ARG A 287 -4.15 22.26 7.80
N ASP A 288 -3.63 23.47 7.74
CA ASP A 288 -3.35 24.24 8.95
C ASP A 288 -4.63 24.75 9.64
N LYS A 289 -5.76 24.72 8.91
CA LYS A 289 -7.08 25.11 9.42
C LYS A 289 -7.82 23.97 10.12
N VAL A 290 -7.31 22.73 10.06
CA VAL A 290 -7.95 21.52 10.64
C VAL A 290 -8.10 21.61 12.16
N ALA A 291 -7.14 22.22 12.85
CA ALA A 291 -7.19 22.38 14.30
C ALA A 291 -8.15 23.49 14.76
N ILE A 292 -8.58 24.35 13.83
CA ILE A 292 -9.28 25.61 14.14
C ILE A 292 -10.75 25.55 13.69
N LEU A 293 -11.00 24.98 12.52
CA LEU A 293 -12.34 24.95 11.90
C LEU A 293 -13.14 23.72 12.30
N LYS A 294 -14.46 23.88 12.37
CA LYS A 294 -15.36 22.74 12.52
C LYS A 294 -15.39 21.89 11.24
N PRO A 295 -15.72 20.59 11.31
CA PRO A 295 -15.70 19.70 10.14
C PRO A 295 -16.54 20.18 8.94
N ARG A 296 -17.68 20.85 9.18
CA ARG A 296 -18.51 21.44 8.11
C ARG A 296 -17.84 22.64 7.45
N GLU A 297 -17.29 23.56 8.24
CA GLU A 297 -16.59 24.75 7.76
C GLU A 297 -15.34 24.35 6.96
N LEU A 298 -14.65 23.29 7.38
CA LEU A 298 -13.51 22.73 6.66
C LEU A 298 -13.90 22.18 5.27
N ILE A 299 -15.07 21.53 5.15
CA ILE A 299 -15.59 21.07 3.85
C ILE A 299 -15.91 22.27 2.96
N GLU A 300 -16.60 23.28 3.49
CA GLU A 300 -16.97 24.48 2.75
C GLU A 300 -15.71 25.23 2.25
N GLU A 301 -14.71 25.42 3.11
CA GLU A 301 -13.42 26.04 2.75
C GLU A 301 -12.65 25.24 1.70
N THR A 302 -12.69 23.91 1.79
CA THR A 302 -12.05 23.02 0.80
C THR A 302 -12.71 23.14 -0.58
N ILE A 303 -14.04 23.24 -0.63
CA ILE A 303 -14.78 23.44 -1.87
C ILE A 303 -14.49 24.83 -2.46
N GLN A 304 -14.41 25.87 -1.63
CA GLN A 304 -14.04 27.21 -2.08
C GLN A 304 -12.61 27.26 -2.65
N THR A 305 -11.67 26.60 -1.98
CA THR A 305 -10.28 26.49 -2.44
C THR A 305 -10.17 25.71 -3.74
N LEU A 306 -11.01 24.68 -3.93
CA LEU A 306 -11.10 23.93 -5.19
C LEU A 306 -11.60 24.79 -6.36
N ALA A 307 -12.49 25.75 -6.10
CA ALA A 307 -12.99 26.68 -7.11
C ALA A 307 -11.92 27.71 -7.53
N ASP A 308 -10.98 28.06 -6.64
CA ASP A 308 -9.87 28.98 -6.92
C ASP A 308 -8.68 28.28 -7.58
N ARG A 309 -8.72 28.21 -8.92
CA ARG A 309 -7.66 27.61 -9.74
C ARG A 309 -6.32 28.34 -9.66
N THR A 310 -6.30 29.63 -9.32
CA THR A 310 -5.06 30.42 -9.28
C THR A 310 -4.23 30.03 -8.05
N ARG A 311 -4.91 29.89 -6.91
CA ARG A 311 -4.28 29.47 -5.65
C ARG A 311 -3.69 28.06 -5.73
N LEU A 312 -4.39 27.14 -6.42
CA LEU A 312 -3.89 25.78 -6.66
C LEU A 312 -2.59 25.78 -7.50
N ARG A 313 -2.51 26.63 -8.53
CA ARG A 313 -1.32 26.74 -9.39
C ARG A 313 -0.13 27.34 -8.66
N GLN A 314 -0.35 28.42 -7.90
CA GLN A 314 0.70 29.06 -7.10
C GLN A 314 1.30 28.09 -6.07
N TYR A 315 0.46 27.28 -5.41
CA TYR A 315 0.96 26.27 -4.47
C TYR A 315 1.83 25.20 -5.15
N ARG A 316 1.46 24.76 -6.36
CA ARG A 316 2.25 23.78 -7.13
C ARG A 316 3.62 24.34 -7.55
N GLN A 317 3.65 25.58 -8.02
CA GLN A 317 4.89 26.25 -8.41
C GLN A 317 5.82 26.44 -7.20
N ALA A 318 5.29 26.95 -6.09
CA ALA A 318 6.08 27.12 -4.87
C ALA A 318 6.66 25.79 -4.33
N ALA A 319 5.92 24.68 -4.48
CA ALA A 319 6.41 23.36 -4.10
C ALA A 319 7.55 22.86 -5.01
N GLN A 320 7.48 23.14 -6.32
CA GLN A 320 8.55 22.81 -7.27
C GLN A 320 9.80 23.66 -7.01
N ASP A 321 9.66 24.97 -6.78
CA ASP A 321 10.78 25.86 -6.48
C ASP A 321 11.47 25.48 -5.17
N GLY A 322 10.70 25.08 -4.15
CA GLY A 322 11.23 24.60 -2.86
C GLY A 322 11.96 23.26 -2.96
N ALA A 323 11.60 22.41 -3.93
CA ALA A 323 12.24 21.11 -4.16
C ALA A 323 13.68 21.24 -4.64
N GLU A 324 14.00 22.30 -5.39
CA GLU A 324 15.35 22.57 -5.88
C GLU A 324 16.29 23.10 -4.78
N LEU A 325 15.73 23.75 -3.75
CA LEU A 325 16.50 24.42 -2.69
C LEU A 325 16.71 23.55 -1.44
N ASN A 326 15.79 22.63 -1.13
CA ASN A 326 15.82 21.87 0.13
C ASN A 326 16.63 20.57 0.08
N ARG A 327 17.34 20.28 1.18
CA ARG A 327 18.13 19.04 1.39
C ARG A 327 17.28 17.83 1.81
N TYR A 328 15.97 17.98 1.93
CA TYR A 328 14.99 16.89 1.82
C TYR A 328 13.71 17.44 1.19
N ASP A 329 13.20 16.74 0.18
CA ASP A 329 11.98 17.13 -0.50
C ASP A 329 11.22 15.88 -0.99
N GLU A 330 9.90 15.98 -1.07
CA GLU A 330 8.99 14.91 -1.50
C GLU A 330 8.36 15.20 -2.88
N ALA A 331 8.66 16.34 -3.51
CA ALA A 331 8.21 16.70 -4.83
C ALA A 331 9.00 15.95 -5.91
N TYR A 332 8.29 15.12 -6.66
CA TYR A 332 8.85 14.39 -7.80
C TYR A 332 7.81 14.22 -8.89
N LEU A 333 6.56 13.91 -8.53
CA LEU A 333 5.45 13.80 -9.45
C LEU A 333 4.47 14.97 -9.27
N ASP A 334 4.11 15.62 -10.38
CA ASP A 334 3.19 16.77 -10.38
C ASP A 334 1.78 16.42 -9.89
N ASN A 335 1.36 15.17 -10.11
CA ASN A 335 0.05 14.70 -9.68
C ASN A 335 0.12 14.05 -8.29
N PRO A 336 -0.46 14.66 -7.24
CA PRO A 336 -0.38 14.16 -5.88
C PRO A 336 -1.11 12.82 -5.66
N VAL A 337 -2.05 12.44 -6.53
CA VAL A 337 -2.71 11.12 -6.47
C VAL A 337 -1.77 10.05 -7.02
N ILE A 338 -1.08 10.32 -8.14
CA ILE A 338 -0.10 9.39 -8.72
C ILE A 338 1.15 9.28 -7.83
N ALA A 339 1.55 10.39 -7.18
CA ALA A 339 2.61 10.41 -6.17
C ALA A 339 2.40 9.40 -5.03
N ARG A 340 1.15 9.00 -4.73
CA ARG A 340 0.87 7.96 -3.72
C ARG A 340 1.19 6.55 -4.18
N PHE A 341 1.32 6.34 -5.47
CA PHE A 341 1.71 5.07 -6.06
C PHE A 341 3.19 5.05 -6.43
N SER A 342 3.98 6.05 -6.06
CA SER A 342 5.42 6.09 -6.31
C SER A 342 6.17 6.39 -5.01
N GLU A 343 7.09 5.50 -4.67
CA GLU A 343 7.99 5.64 -3.53
C GLU A 343 9.42 5.99 -3.99
N THR A 344 9.62 6.19 -5.29
CA THR A 344 10.92 6.39 -5.93
C THR A 344 11.73 7.51 -5.30
N LYS A 345 11.10 8.67 -5.07
CA LYS A 345 11.73 9.84 -4.44
C LYS A 345 12.16 9.57 -2.99
N PHE A 346 11.35 8.83 -2.23
CA PHE A 346 11.69 8.46 -0.86
C PHE A 346 12.87 7.50 -0.82
N HIS A 347 12.91 6.53 -1.74
CA HIS A 347 14.07 5.64 -1.88
C HIS A 347 15.33 6.41 -2.26
N ASP A 348 15.23 7.34 -3.21
CA ASP A 348 16.38 8.14 -3.67
C ASP A 348 17.00 8.96 -2.54
N ASN A 349 16.19 9.76 -1.84
CA ASN A 349 16.66 10.57 -0.71
C ASN A 349 17.30 9.70 0.38
N ASN A 350 16.67 8.57 0.75
CA ASN A 350 17.16 7.73 1.84
C ASN A 350 18.40 6.92 1.43
N ILE A 351 18.52 6.47 0.18
CA ILE A 351 19.71 5.76 -0.32
C ILE A 351 20.89 6.75 -0.40
N GLU A 352 20.65 7.99 -0.82
CA GLU A 352 21.67 9.04 -0.84
C GLU A 352 22.23 9.30 0.56
N ILE A 353 21.36 9.44 1.56
CA ILE A 353 21.77 9.68 2.94
C ILE A 353 22.47 8.44 3.52
N ALA A 354 21.91 7.25 3.32
CA ALA A 354 22.44 5.99 3.87
C ALA A 354 23.86 5.68 3.37
N THR A 355 24.16 6.00 2.12
CA THR A 355 25.49 5.75 1.52
C THR A 355 26.55 6.75 1.96
N ARG A 356 26.15 7.90 2.51
CA ARG A 356 27.05 8.95 3.04
C ARG A 356 27.19 8.92 4.56
N THR A 357 26.52 7.97 5.23
CA THR A 357 26.51 7.84 6.68
C THR A 357 27.87 7.37 7.22
N THR A 358 28.38 8.04 8.25
CA THR A 358 29.62 7.71 8.97
C THR A 358 29.45 6.53 9.94
N GLU A 359 30.54 5.92 10.39
CA GLU A 359 30.48 4.79 11.35
C GLU A 359 29.90 5.17 12.73
N SER A 360 30.01 6.44 13.15
CA SER A 360 29.36 6.94 14.36
C SER A 360 27.85 7.04 14.19
N GLU A 361 27.40 7.59 13.07
CA GLU A 361 25.98 7.72 12.75
C GLU A 361 25.34 6.35 12.54
N ARG A 362 26.04 5.42 11.88
CA ARG A 362 25.58 4.03 11.72
C ARG A 362 25.32 3.35 13.07
N ARG A 363 26.21 3.56 14.05
CA ARG A 363 26.00 3.04 15.43
C ARG A 363 24.79 3.65 16.10
N ALA A 364 24.55 4.94 15.90
CA ALA A 364 23.36 5.62 16.41
C ALA A 364 22.06 5.09 15.76
N ILE A 365 22.07 4.85 14.45
CA ILE A 365 20.94 4.23 13.73
C ILE A 365 20.69 2.80 14.25
N TRP A 366 21.74 2.04 14.57
CA TRP A 366 21.61 0.71 15.18
C TRP A 366 20.92 0.76 16.54
N GLN A 367 21.38 1.63 17.45
CA GLN A 367 20.77 1.81 18.77
C GLN A 367 19.30 2.20 18.66
N LEU A 368 19.00 3.18 17.79
CA LEU A 368 17.63 3.58 17.52
C LEU A 368 16.77 2.44 16.95
N THR A 369 17.34 1.59 16.11
CA THR A 369 16.67 0.42 15.54
C THR A 369 16.33 -0.58 16.63
N GLU A 370 17.26 -0.87 17.54
CA GLU A 370 17.03 -1.75 18.68
C GLU A 370 15.91 -1.21 19.57
N ASP A 371 15.98 0.07 19.94
CA ASP A 371 14.97 0.73 20.78
C ASP A 371 13.58 0.70 20.13
N LYS A 372 13.50 0.96 18.82
CA LYS A 372 12.22 0.92 18.09
C LYS A 372 11.69 -0.51 17.90
N VAL A 373 12.55 -1.51 17.73
CA VAL A 373 12.14 -2.93 17.70
C VAL A 373 11.58 -3.35 19.04
N LEU A 374 12.26 -2.99 20.15
CA LEU A 374 11.76 -3.23 21.50
C LEU A 374 10.43 -2.50 21.73
N ALA A 375 10.28 -1.28 21.24
CA ALA A 375 9.05 -0.50 21.35
C ALA A 375 7.83 -1.11 20.62
N ILE A 376 8.01 -2.11 19.74
CA ILE A 376 6.91 -2.86 19.12
C ILE A 376 6.08 -3.60 20.20
N LEU A 377 6.74 -4.10 21.25
CA LEU A 377 6.11 -4.82 22.35
C LEU A 377 5.18 -3.91 23.16
N PRO A 378 4.04 -4.39 23.67
CA PRO A 378 3.17 -3.62 24.56
C PRO A 378 3.93 -3.11 25.81
N GLN A 379 3.57 -1.91 26.30
CA GLN A 379 4.25 -1.31 27.47
C GLN A 379 4.27 -2.22 28.71
N PRO A 380 3.18 -2.95 29.04
CA PRO A 380 3.20 -3.86 30.19
C PRO A 380 4.25 -4.98 30.08
N VAL A 381 4.59 -5.40 28.85
CA VAL A 381 5.63 -6.41 28.61
C VAL A 381 7.02 -5.81 28.84
N LEU A 382 7.24 -4.57 28.39
CA LEU A 382 8.50 -3.85 28.60
C LEU A 382 8.75 -3.59 30.09
N ASP A 383 7.72 -3.14 30.81
CA ASP A 383 7.79 -2.87 32.24
C ASP A 383 8.05 -4.18 33.03
N ALA A 384 7.40 -5.29 32.63
CA ALA A 384 7.65 -6.61 33.22
C ALA A 384 9.06 -7.15 32.95
N MET A 385 9.67 -6.77 31.83
CA MET A 385 11.06 -7.10 31.49
C MET A 385 12.08 -6.13 32.11
N GLY A 386 11.63 -5.08 32.81
CA GLY A 386 12.49 -4.05 33.40
C GLY A 386 13.18 -3.15 32.37
N LEU A 387 12.69 -3.12 31.12
CA LEU A 387 13.27 -2.33 30.03
C LEU A 387 12.72 -0.89 30.07
N LYS A 388 13.60 0.09 30.30
CA LYS A 388 13.26 1.52 30.32
C LYS A 388 13.31 2.10 28.90
N VAL A 389 12.37 1.72 28.05
CA VAL A 389 12.20 2.32 26.72
C VAL A 389 11.03 3.30 26.76
N ASP A 390 11.29 4.59 26.59
CA ASP A 390 10.22 5.60 26.46
C ASP A 390 9.73 5.66 25.02
N LYS A 391 8.49 5.23 24.79
CA LYS A 391 7.86 5.23 23.47
C LYS A 391 7.54 6.62 22.95
N ASN A 392 7.39 7.60 23.83
CA ASN A 392 7.07 8.98 23.45
C ASN A 392 8.27 9.64 22.78
N GLU A 393 9.49 9.34 23.25
CA GLU A 393 10.72 9.86 22.67
C GLU A 393 11.01 9.25 21.29
N LEU A 394 10.48 8.05 20.99
CA LEU A 394 10.68 7.35 19.72
C LEU A 394 9.64 7.71 18.64
N MET A 395 8.83 8.76 18.83
CA MET A 395 7.71 9.15 17.95
C MET A 395 8.10 9.93 16.69
N PHE A 396 9.05 9.40 15.92
CA PHE A 396 9.49 9.96 14.64
C PHE A 396 9.79 8.84 13.63
N THR A 397 9.83 9.14 12.34
CA THR A 397 10.17 8.12 11.30
C THR A 397 11.69 7.98 11.14
N PHE A 398 12.14 6.92 10.48
CA PHE A 398 13.58 6.81 10.17
C PHE A 398 14.04 7.88 9.17
N ALA A 399 13.15 8.35 8.29
CA ALA A 399 13.45 9.50 7.44
C ALA A 399 13.65 10.79 8.26
N ASP A 400 12.83 11.05 9.28
CA ASP A 400 13.03 12.19 10.18
C ASP A 400 14.39 12.12 10.86
N TYR A 401 14.82 10.93 11.29
CA TYR A 401 16.14 10.75 11.90
C TYR A 401 17.29 10.95 10.91
N ASN A 402 17.15 10.42 9.70
CA ASN A 402 18.12 10.64 8.62
C ASN A 402 18.25 12.13 8.25
N ARG A 403 17.13 12.87 8.29
CA ARG A 403 17.12 14.32 8.14
C ARG A 403 17.77 15.02 9.33
N TYR A 404 17.47 14.60 10.56
CA TYR A 404 18.12 15.14 11.76
C TYR A 404 19.65 15.01 11.69
N LEU A 405 20.16 13.87 11.22
CA LEU A 405 21.60 13.66 11.04
C LEU A 405 22.23 14.56 9.97
N THR A 406 21.46 15.02 8.98
CA THR A 406 21.99 15.75 7.81
C THR A 406 21.70 17.25 7.80
N GLU A 407 20.58 17.66 8.38
CA GLU A 407 20.06 19.04 8.44
C GLU A 407 20.22 19.66 9.85
N GLY A 408 20.45 18.84 10.88
CA GLY A 408 20.61 19.28 12.26
C GLY A 408 19.30 19.27 13.07
N PRO A 409 19.33 19.82 14.31
CA PRO A 409 18.25 19.69 15.29
C PRO A 409 17.00 20.53 15.01
N ASP A 410 17.07 21.52 14.11
CA ASP A 410 15.97 22.46 13.88
C ASP A 410 14.83 21.83 13.06
N GLY A 411 13.79 21.35 13.76
CA GLY A 411 12.50 20.98 13.17
C GLY A 411 12.46 19.67 12.36
N THR A 412 13.48 18.82 12.48
CA THR A 412 13.64 17.59 11.70
C THR A 412 12.93 16.36 12.30
N LEU A 413 12.76 16.32 13.63
CA LEU A 413 12.08 15.22 14.33
C LEU A 413 10.58 15.50 14.52
N GLY A 414 9.73 14.53 14.18
CA GLY A 414 8.27 14.64 14.29
C GLY A 414 7.57 15.15 13.03
N GLY A 415 8.31 15.33 11.93
CA GLY A 415 7.76 15.64 10.61
C GLY A 415 7.03 14.47 9.96
N TYR A 416 7.28 13.25 10.41
CA TYR A 416 6.79 11.99 9.85
C TYR A 416 7.09 11.87 8.35
N ALA A 417 8.30 12.26 7.94
CA ALA A 417 8.80 12.10 6.58
C ALA A 417 8.77 10.63 6.18
N THR A 418 8.55 10.34 4.89
CA THR A 418 8.47 8.94 4.43
C THR A 418 9.87 8.36 4.22
N GLY A 419 10.12 7.21 4.85
CA GLY A 419 11.37 6.46 4.79
C GLY A 419 11.45 5.44 3.67
N SER A 420 12.49 4.62 3.74
CA SER A 420 12.82 3.58 2.78
C SER A 420 13.45 2.41 3.51
N VAL A 421 12.79 1.25 3.49
CA VAL A 421 13.35 0.01 4.05
C VAL A 421 14.70 -0.33 3.41
N TRP A 422 14.86 -0.07 2.10
CA TRP A 422 16.11 -0.34 1.38
C TRP A 422 17.24 0.59 1.83
N GLY A 423 16.93 1.88 1.99
CA GLY A 423 17.88 2.85 2.53
C GLY A 423 18.28 2.50 3.96
N HIS A 424 17.31 2.08 4.78
CA HIS A 424 17.58 1.68 6.16
C HIS A 424 18.46 0.41 6.26
N ILE A 425 18.20 -0.61 5.44
CA ILE A 425 19.05 -1.81 5.38
C ILE A 425 20.48 -1.44 4.96
N ILE A 426 20.63 -0.56 3.96
CA ILE A 426 21.95 -0.09 3.52
C ILE A 426 22.65 0.71 4.62
N ALA A 427 21.93 1.57 5.35
CA ALA A 427 22.50 2.34 6.46
C ALA A 427 23.04 1.43 7.56
N LEU A 428 22.30 0.38 7.93
CA LEU A 428 22.65 -0.56 9.01
C LEU A 428 23.77 -1.54 8.65
N PHE A 429 23.69 -2.15 7.47
CA PHE A 429 24.52 -3.31 7.07
C PHE A 429 25.53 -2.98 5.97
N GLY A 430 25.43 -1.81 5.35
CA GLY A 430 26.20 -1.43 4.18
C GLY A 430 25.77 -2.17 2.91
N LEU A 431 26.32 -1.74 1.76
CA LEU A 431 26.00 -2.31 0.45
C LEU A 431 26.41 -3.79 0.30
N ALA A 432 27.45 -4.23 1.03
CA ALA A 432 27.97 -5.61 0.92
C ALA A 432 27.03 -6.66 1.53
N TRP A 433 26.43 -6.36 2.69
CA TRP A 433 25.56 -7.29 3.42
C TRP A 433 24.08 -7.08 3.13
N ALA A 434 23.68 -5.94 2.57
CA ALA A 434 22.30 -5.63 2.24
C ALA A 434 21.58 -6.74 1.43
N PRO A 435 22.16 -7.36 0.38
CA PRO A 435 21.49 -8.43 -0.37
C PRO A 435 21.06 -9.62 0.49
N MET A 436 21.90 -10.04 1.44
CA MET A 436 21.61 -11.17 2.33
C MET A 436 20.44 -10.85 3.26
N VAL A 437 20.44 -9.65 3.85
CA VAL A 437 19.37 -9.19 4.76
C VAL A 437 18.05 -9.05 4.02
N VAL A 438 18.07 -8.56 2.78
CA VAL A 438 16.88 -8.48 1.93
C VAL A 438 16.27 -9.87 1.72
N VAL A 439 17.07 -10.89 1.37
CA VAL A 439 16.55 -12.27 1.20
C VAL A 439 15.99 -12.81 2.52
N LEU A 440 16.68 -12.60 3.64
CA LEU A 440 16.25 -13.04 4.97
C LEU A 440 14.92 -12.40 5.39
N MET A 441 14.68 -11.14 5.01
CA MET A 441 13.43 -10.44 5.28
C MET A 441 12.29 -10.90 4.35
N LEU A 442 12.57 -11.09 3.05
CA LEU A 442 11.55 -11.39 2.06
C LEU A 442 11.02 -12.83 2.17
N LEU A 443 11.87 -13.79 2.52
CA LEU A 443 11.45 -15.20 2.63
C LEU A 443 10.30 -15.41 3.65
N PRO A 444 10.39 -14.99 4.92
CA PRO A 444 9.28 -15.12 5.87
C PRO A 444 8.08 -14.27 5.46
N SER A 445 8.30 -13.12 4.83
CA SER A 445 7.24 -12.24 4.32
C SER A 445 6.32 -12.99 3.35
N TYR A 446 6.88 -13.75 2.40
CA TYR A 446 6.11 -14.58 1.47
C TYR A 446 5.38 -15.73 2.16
N VAL A 447 6.05 -16.42 3.10
CA VAL A 447 5.44 -17.53 3.86
C VAL A 447 4.22 -17.04 4.65
N ILE A 448 4.33 -15.89 5.31
CA ILE A 448 3.24 -15.31 6.10
C ILE A 448 2.10 -14.89 5.19
N LEU A 449 2.38 -14.12 4.12
CA LEU A 449 1.34 -13.62 3.21
C LEU A 449 0.52 -14.76 2.59
N ASP A 450 1.19 -15.78 2.05
CA ASP A 450 0.48 -16.88 1.38
C ASP A 450 -0.19 -17.84 2.37
N GLY A 451 0.19 -17.83 3.65
CA GLY A 451 -0.54 -18.52 4.71
C GLY A 451 -2.02 -18.08 4.83
N PHE A 452 -2.39 -16.89 4.33
CA PHE A 452 -3.76 -16.37 4.31
C PHE A 452 -4.54 -16.71 3.04
N SER A 453 -3.99 -17.57 2.19
CA SER A 453 -4.65 -18.09 0.99
C SER A 453 -4.56 -19.61 0.97
N ARG A 454 -5.61 -20.30 0.50
CA ARG A 454 -5.53 -21.75 0.23
C ARG A 454 -5.04 -22.00 -1.18
N ARG A 455 -4.13 -22.98 -1.31
CA ARG A 455 -3.66 -23.43 -2.63
C ARG A 455 -4.72 -24.28 -3.34
N GLY A 456 -4.77 -24.17 -4.66
CA GLY A 456 -5.54 -25.07 -5.53
C GLY A 456 -6.97 -24.64 -5.86
N HIS A 457 -7.63 -23.82 -5.03
CA HIS A 457 -8.92 -23.22 -5.36
C HIS A 457 -8.77 -21.70 -5.37
N GLY A 458 -8.58 -21.13 -6.57
CA GLY A 458 -8.20 -19.74 -6.82
C GLY A 458 -9.14 -18.65 -6.32
N PHE A 459 -9.99 -18.88 -5.31
CA PHE A 459 -10.87 -17.89 -4.71
C PHE A 459 -10.90 -17.93 -3.16
N ASP A 460 -10.06 -18.73 -2.51
CA ASP A 460 -10.06 -18.90 -1.04
C ASP A 460 -8.97 -18.05 -0.36
N ILE A 461 -9.16 -16.73 -0.39
CA ILE A 461 -8.33 -15.75 0.33
C ILE A 461 -9.08 -15.26 1.57
N ALA A 462 -8.38 -15.08 2.69
CA ALA A 462 -8.97 -14.55 3.92
C ALA A 462 -9.58 -13.15 3.68
N PRO A 463 -10.84 -12.89 4.08
CA PRO A 463 -11.47 -11.58 3.90
C PRO A 463 -10.67 -10.43 4.54
N MET A 464 -10.02 -10.68 5.68
CA MET A 464 -9.11 -9.72 6.31
C MET A 464 -7.93 -9.33 5.41
N ALA A 465 -7.30 -10.32 4.77
CA ALA A 465 -6.21 -10.08 3.84
C ALA A 465 -6.71 -9.35 2.58
N MET A 466 -7.92 -9.67 2.10
CA MET A 466 -8.58 -8.93 1.02
C MET A 466 -8.87 -7.47 1.41
N CYS A 467 -9.19 -7.17 2.67
CA CYS A 467 -9.31 -5.80 3.19
C CYS A 467 -7.98 -5.12 3.51
N SER A 468 -6.86 -5.83 3.34
CA SER A 468 -5.50 -5.29 3.51
C SER A 468 -4.70 -5.26 2.20
N THR A 469 -5.31 -5.55 1.04
CA THR A 469 -4.60 -5.56 -0.27
C THR A 469 -3.82 -4.29 -0.60
N TRP A 470 -4.30 -3.09 -0.25
CA TRP A 470 -3.54 -1.85 -0.42
C TRP A 470 -2.25 -1.85 0.38
N VAL A 471 -2.34 -2.24 1.66
CA VAL A 471 -1.17 -2.30 2.55
C VAL A 471 -0.20 -3.38 2.09
N ILE A 472 -0.71 -4.53 1.63
CA ILE A 472 0.11 -5.61 1.06
C ILE A 472 0.76 -5.16 -0.27
N PHE A 473 0.05 -4.37 -1.08
CA PHE A 473 0.56 -3.89 -2.37
C PHE A 473 1.69 -2.87 -2.17
N ILE A 474 1.52 -1.85 -1.32
CA ILE A 474 2.57 -0.86 -1.09
C ILE A 474 3.66 -1.39 -0.17
N TYR A 475 3.26 -1.89 1.01
CA TYR A 475 4.17 -2.17 2.12
C TYR A 475 4.36 -3.67 2.39
N GLY A 476 3.85 -4.55 1.51
CA GLY A 476 4.02 -6.00 1.71
C GLY A 476 5.48 -6.43 1.62
N LEU A 477 6.27 -5.85 0.71
CA LEU A 477 7.72 -6.13 0.63
C LEU A 477 8.57 -4.88 0.85
N GLY A 478 8.02 -3.70 0.53
CA GLY A 478 8.61 -2.38 0.80
C GLY A 478 8.29 -1.89 2.21
N GLY A 479 8.32 -0.58 2.42
CA GLY A 479 8.06 0.01 3.74
C GLY A 479 8.96 1.19 4.07
N ASP A 480 8.63 1.86 5.17
CA ASP A 480 9.39 2.97 5.74
C ASP A 480 10.76 2.52 6.27
N SER A 481 10.82 1.34 6.88
CA SER A 481 12.00 0.85 7.59
C SER A 481 11.92 -0.66 7.83
N LEU A 482 13.07 -1.28 8.16
CA LEU A 482 13.11 -2.68 8.59
C LEU A 482 12.23 -2.91 9.83
N VAL A 483 12.22 -1.97 10.77
CA VAL A 483 11.39 -2.03 11.98
C VAL A 483 9.90 -2.01 11.64
N TYR A 484 9.49 -1.19 10.66
CA TYR A 484 8.12 -1.18 10.17
C TYR A 484 7.71 -2.56 9.66
N ASN A 485 8.55 -3.24 8.85
CA ASN A 485 8.23 -4.57 8.34
C ASN A 485 8.14 -5.62 9.45
N ILE A 486 9.05 -5.57 10.42
CA ILE A 486 8.99 -6.43 11.61
C ILE A 486 7.68 -6.18 12.38
N GLY A 487 7.32 -4.93 12.62
CA GLY A 487 6.08 -4.55 13.30
C GLY A 487 4.83 -4.95 12.51
N PHE A 488 4.86 -4.81 11.19
CA PHE A 488 3.77 -5.21 10.31
C PHE A 488 3.48 -6.71 10.44
N TYR A 489 4.51 -7.56 10.33
CA TYR A 489 4.34 -9.01 10.36
C TYR A 489 4.13 -9.59 11.76
N LEU A 490 4.80 -9.06 12.78
CA LEU A 490 4.71 -9.60 14.14
C LEU A 490 3.56 -9.03 14.97
N ARG A 491 3.10 -7.81 14.67
CA ARG A 491 2.08 -7.13 15.46
C ARG A 491 0.84 -6.77 14.65
N ASP A 492 0.98 -5.94 13.62
CA ASP A 492 -0.19 -5.30 13.00
C ASP A 492 -1.05 -6.31 12.23
N PHE A 493 -0.42 -7.23 11.48
CA PHE A 493 -1.14 -8.25 10.71
C PHE A 493 -1.80 -9.31 11.60
N PRO A 494 -1.13 -9.88 12.63
CA PRO A 494 -1.79 -10.74 13.62
C PRO A 494 -2.89 -10.03 14.42
N GLN A 495 -2.70 -8.76 14.78
CA GLN A 495 -3.72 -7.96 15.48
C GLN A 495 -4.97 -7.79 14.61
N ARG A 496 -4.83 -7.49 13.32
CA ARG A 496 -5.97 -7.41 12.39
C ARG A 496 -6.71 -8.74 12.26
N LEU A 497 -5.97 -9.85 12.24
CA LEU A 497 -6.58 -11.19 12.23
C LEU A 497 -7.39 -11.43 13.52
N ALA A 498 -6.81 -11.14 14.68
CA ALA A 498 -7.48 -11.31 15.97
C ALA A 498 -8.74 -10.45 16.05
N ILE A 499 -8.66 -9.18 15.66
CA ILE A 499 -9.82 -8.26 15.62
C ILE A 499 -10.90 -8.81 14.68
N TYR A 500 -10.51 -9.24 13.47
CA TYR A 500 -11.46 -9.81 12.52
C TYR A 500 -12.19 -11.01 13.12
N LEU A 501 -11.47 -11.94 13.74
CA LEU A 501 -12.04 -13.15 14.34
C LEU A 501 -12.99 -12.83 15.50
N VAL A 502 -12.59 -11.91 16.40
CA VAL A 502 -13.41 -11.49 17.54
C VAL A 502 -14.69 -10.82 17.07
N VAL A 503 -14.60 -9.87 16.13
CA VAL A 503 -15.77 -9.18 15.59
C VAL A 503 -16.66 -10.14 14.83
N TYR A 504 -16.09 -11.01 14.00
CA TYR A 504 -16.85 -12.00 13.24
C TYR A 504 -17.61 -12.97 14.15
N ALA A 505 -16.95 -13.50 15.19
CA ALA A 505 -17.58 -14.37 16.18
C ALA A 505 -18.67 -13.62 16.98
N GLY A 506 -18.37 -12.40 17.44
CA GLY A 506 -19.31 -11.57 18.19
C GLY A 506 -20.57 -11.25 17.39
N VAL A 507 -20.40 -10.79 16.14
CA VAL A 507 -21.52 -10.48 15.24
C VAL A 507 -22.36 -11.72 14.97
N ARG A 508 -21.72 -12.85 14.65
CA ARG A 508 -22.43 -14.12 14.40
C ARG A 508 -23.25 -14.56 15.62
N TYR A 509 -22.69 -14.44 16.81
CA TYR A 509 -23.39 -14.76 18.06
C TYR A 509 -24.59 -13.83 18.30
N THR A 510 -24.44 -12.51 18.13
CA THR A 510 -25.58 -11.59 18.21
C THR A 510 -26.65 -11.89 17.16
N LEU A 511 -26.27 -12.19 15.92
CA LEU A 511 -27.24 -12.55 14.89
C LEU A 511 -27.99 -13.85 15.23
N MET A 512 -27.33 -14.83 15.85
CA MET A 512 -27.99 -16.04 16.37
C MET A 512 -28.95 -15.75 17.53
N LEU A 513 -28.64 -14.77 18.39
CA LEU A 513 -29.53 -14.36 19.49
C LEU A 513 -30.77 -13.61 18.99
N PHE A 514 -30.61 -12.78 17.94
CA PHE A 514 -31.71 -11.94 17.42
C PHE A 514 -32.50 -12.60 16.29
N HIS A 515 -31.92 -13.53 15.53
CA HIS A 515 -32.68 -14.47 14.70
C HIS A 515 -33.01 -15.71 15.53
N ARG A 516 -34.17 -15.70 16.19
CA ARG A 516 -34.87 -16.96 16.45
C ARG A 516 -34.95 -17.70 15.11
N PRO A 517 -34.61 -19.01 15.03
CA PRO A 517 -34.77 -19.75 13.80
C PRO A 517 -36.22 -19.60 13.34
N ALA A 518 -36.43 -18.90 12.22
CA ALA A 518 -37.69 -19.00 11.51
C ALA A 518 -37.83 -20.48 11.15
N HIS A 519 -38.88 -21.10 11.71
CA HIS A 519 -39.12 -22.52 11.84
C HIS A 519 -38.84 -23.39 10.59
N ALA A 520 -38.41 -24.62 10.90
CA ALA A 520 -38.75 -25.91 10.27
C ALA A 520 -38.60 -26.07 8.74
#